data_AF-A0ABD7WI80-F1
#
_entry.id   AF-A0ABD7WI80-F1
#
_cell.length_a   1.000
_cell.length_b   1.000
_cell.length_c   1.000
_cell.angle_alpha   90.00
_cell.angle_beta   90.00
_cell.angle_gamma   90.00
#
_symmetry.space_group_name_H-M   'P 1'
#
loop_
_entity.id
_entity.type
_entity.pdbx_description
1 polymer ?
#
loop_
_entity_poly.entity_id
_entity_poly.type
_entity_poly.pdbx_seq_one_letter_code
_entity_poly.pdbx_strand_id
1 'polypeptide(L)'
;MSDKELGAALAAAKADVENIGDRMEELARDKDRPSPNRSQEDWEAANRRYYAEQDKFRAARDRLSTLQQESNEREAKRNPPIEKPFVNSYGEATDRYITSPSYERALKRQQRDVARNMGVTPLPTRRRKR
;
A
#
# COMPACT_ATOMS: atom_id res chain seq x y z
N MET A 1 21.16 -0.26 7.86
CA MET A 1 20.62 -0.95 9.04
C MET A 1 20.73 -2.45 8.87
N SER A 2 21.25 -3.14 9.88
CA SER A 2 21.19 -4.61 9.99
C SER A 2 19.75 -5.09 10.21
N ASP A 3 19.44 -6.36 9.97
CA ASP A 3 18.07 -6.89 10.14
C ASP A 3 17.60 -6.81 11.60
N LYS A 4 18.53 -6.93 12.56
CA LYS A 4 18.23 -6.72 14.00
C LYS A 4 17.88 -5.26 14.29
N GLU A 5 18.62 -4.32 13.71
CA GLU A 5 18.32 -2.89 13.82
C GLU A 5 16.98 -2.55 13.18
N LEU A 6 16.68 -3.15 12.02
CA LEU A 6 15.41 -2.93 11.32
C LEU A 6 14.22 -3.47 12.12
N GLY A 7 14.34 -4.67 12.71
CA GLY A 7 13.33 -5.22 13.61
C GLY A 7 13.11 -4.36 14.86
N ALA A 8 14.19 -3.87 15.48
CA ALA A 8 14.11 -2.96 16.62
C ALA A 8 13.47 -1.61 16.24
N ALA A 9 13.83 -1.05 15.09
CA ALA A 9 13.22 0.18 14.57
C ALA A 9 11.73 0.01 14.27
N LEU A 10 11.31 -1.14 13.74
CA LEU A 10 9.90 -1.49 13.52
C LEU A 10 9.13 -1.57 14.84
N ALA A 11 9.71 -2.22 15.86
CA ALA A 11 9.09 -2.32 17.18
C ALA A 11 8.94 -0.94 17.84
N ALA A 12 9.99 -0.11 17.77
CA ALA A 12 9.95 1.26 18.28
C ALA A 12 8.91 2.12 17.53
N ALA A 13 8.87 2.05 16.20
CA ALA A 13 7.90 2.80 15.40
C ALA A 13 6.45 2.37 15.67
N LYS A 14 6.21 1.07 15.95
CA LYS A 14 4.87 0.59 16.38
C LYS A 14 4.49 1.18 17.74
N ALA A 15 5.39 1.12 18.71
CA ALA A 15 5.17 1.71 20.02
C ALA A 15 4.92 3.22 19.95
N ASP A 16 5.66 3.95 19.10
CA ASP A 16 5.44 5.38 18.88
C ASP A 16 4.04 5.66 18.32
N VAL A 17 3.59 4.89 17.33
CA VAL A 17 2.23 5.02 16.76
C VAL A 17 1.15 4.74 17.81
N GLU A 18 1.33 3.72 18.64
CA GLU A 18 0.41 3.40 19.75
C GLU A 18 0.37 4.54 20.77
N ASN A 19 1.52 4.99 21.28
CA ASN A 19 1.61 6.06 22.27
C ASN A 19 1.00 7.38 21.77
N ILE A 20 1.25 7.75 20.51
CA ILE A 20 0.67 8.96 19.91
C ILE A 20 -0.84 8.75 19.69
N GLY A 21 -1.27 7.54 19.32
CA GLY A 21 -2.67 7.17 19.17
C GLY A 21 -3.46 7.36 20.47
N ASP A 22 -2.94 6.82 21.58
CA ASP A 22 -3.54 6.94 22.92
C ASP A 22 -3.67 8.41 23.34
N ARG A 23 -2.63 9.21 23.10
CA ARG A 23 -2.63 10.65 23.37
C ARG A 23 -3.63 11.41 22.49
N MET A 24 -3.76 11.03 21.23
CA MET A 24 -4.78 11.58 20.34
C MET A 24 -6.19 11.25 20.81
N GLU A 25 -6.42 10.03 21.31
CA GLU A 25 -7.73 9.63 21.85
C GLU A 25 -8.10 10.46 23.09
N GLU A 26 -7.14 10.69 23.99
CA GLU A 26 -7.35 11.58 25.13
C GLU A 26 -7.72 13.01 24.70
N LEU A 27 -6.98 13.56 23.72
CA LEU A 27 -7.26 14.89 23.17
C LEU A 27 -8.61 14.95 22.43
N ALA A 28 -9.03 13.86 21.77
CA ALA A 28 -10.34 13.78 21.12
C ALA A 28 -11.47 13.86 22.16
N ARG A 29 -11.32 13.15 23.28
CA ARG A 29 -12.29 13.21 24.39
C ARG A 29 -12.38 14.61 25.00
N ASP A 30 -11.26 15.32 25.14
CA ASP A 30 -11.24 16.70 25.65
C ASP A 30 -11.84 17.71 24.66
N LYS A 31 -11.59 17.51 23.36
CA LYS A 31 -12.22 18.29 22.28
C LYS A 31 -13.75 18.11 22.28
N ASP A 32 -14.23 16.87 22.41
CA ASP A 32 -15.65 16.54 22.30
C ASP A 32 -16.42 16.70 23.62
N ARG A 33 -15.72 17.00 24.73
CA ARG A 33 -16.34 17.19 26.05
C ARG A 33 -17.38 18.31 26.01
N PRO A 34 -18.68 18.00 26.24
CA PRO A 34 -19.71 19.03 26.32
C PRO A 34 -19.48 19.84 27.59
N SER A 35 -19.26 21.14 27.45
CA SER A 35 -19.17 22.06 28.58
C SER A 35 -20.00 23.31 28.28
N PRO A 36 -21.06 23.59 29.05
CA PRO A 36 -21.93 24.73 28.82
C PRO A 36 -21.24 26.09 28.98
N ASN A 37 -20.06 26.13 29.61
CA ASN A 37 -19.28 27.35 29.85
C ASN A 37 -17.92 27.34 29.13
N ARG A 38 -17.72 26.51 28.10
CA ARG A 38 -16.45 26.48 27.37
C ARG A 38 -16.27 27.78 26.59
N SER A 39 -15.17 28.48 26.83
CA SER A 39 -14.82 29.65 26.02
C SER A 39 -14.44 29.21 24.60
N GLN A 40 -14.62 30.10 23.62
CA GLN A 40 -14.17 29.83 22.26
C GLN A 40 -12.66 29.57 22.20
N GLU A 41 -11.87 30.29 23.01
CA GLU A 41 -10.41 30.12 23.10
C GLU A 41 -10.02 28.73 23.59
N ASP A 42 -10.74 28.17 24.58
CA ASP A 42 -10.50 26.82 25.09
C ASP A 42 -10.84 25.74 24.07
N TRP A 43 -11.86 25.98 23.25
CA TRP A 43 -12.23 25.09 22.15
C TRP A 43 -11.18 25.11 21.03
N GLU A 44 -10.70 26.28 20.65
CA GLU A 44 -9.63 26.44 19.67
C GLU A 44 -8.30 25.87 20.18
N ALA A 45 -7.98 26.04 21.46
CA ALA A 45 -6.80 25.48 22.08
C ALA A 45 -6.81 23.94 22.05
N ALA A 46 -7.93 23.30 22.40
CA ALA A 46 -8.03 21.84 22.33
C ALA A 46 -7.98 21.32 20.89
N ASN A 47 -8.64 21.99 19.94
CA ASN A 47 -8.52 21.62 18.52
C ASN A 47 -7.07 21.75 18.03
N ARG A 48 -6.38 22.85 18.34
CA ARG A 48 -4.96 23.02 17.97
C ARG A 48 -4.09 21.89 18.50
N ARG A 49 -4.29 21.49 19.76
CA ARG A 49 -3.57 20.36 20.37
C ARG A 49 -3.87 19.05 19.64
N TYR A 50 -5.13 18.77 19.37
CA TYR A 50 -5.55 17.57 18.65
C TYR A 50 -4.94 17.49 17.25
N TYR A 51 -5.05 18.55 16.44
CA TYR A 51 -4.51 18.57 15.08
C TYR A 51 -2.99 18.51 15.04
N ALA A 52 -2.29 19.18 15.98
CA ALA A 52 -0.85 19.07 16.10
C ALA A 52 -0.40 17.62 16.42
N GLU A 53 -1.16 16.91 17.25
CA GLU A 53 -0.88 15.51 17.56
C GLU A 53 -1.26 14.58 16.40
N GLN A 54 -2.32 14.91 15.66
CA GLN A 54 -2.70 14.19 14.44
C GLN A 54 -1.60 14.24 13.37
N ASP A 55 -0.92 15.37 13.21
CA ASP A 55 0.19 15.50 12.26
C ASP A 55 1.38 14.62 12.67
N LYS A 56 1.69 14.55 13.97
CA LYS A 56 2.70 13.61 14.49
C LYS A 56 2.30 12.16 14.26
N PHE A 57 1.03 11.82 14.47
CA PHE A 57 0.51 10.48 14.24
C PHE A 57 0.67 10.07 12.78
N ARG A 58 0.36 10.97 11.84
CA ARG A 58 0.56 10.75 10.40
C ARG A 58 2.03 10.50 10.09
N ALA A 59 2.93 11.35 10.57
CA ALA A 59 4.37 11.20 10.36
C ALA A 59 4.91 9.87 10.94
N ALA A 60 4.46 9.48 12.14
CA ALA A 60 4.83 8.21 12.76
C ALA A 60 4.33 7.00 11.96
N ARG A 61 3.09 7.07 11.46
CA ARG A 61 2.49 6.03 10.62
C ARG A 61 3.20 5.90 9.27
N ASP A 62 3.58 7.01 8.65
CA ASP A 62 4.34 7.00 7.40
C ASP A 62 5.73 6.36 7.63
N ARG A 63 6.39 6.70 8.74
CA ARG A 63 7.66 6.05 9.13
C ARG A 63 7.50 4.55 9.38
N LEU A 64 6.41 4.12 10.02
CA LEU A 64 6.12 2.70 10.20
C LEU A 64 5.90 2.00 8.85
N SER A 65 5.16 2.63 7.95
CA SER A 65 4.88 2.11 6.61
C SER A 65 6.15 1.89 5.80
N THR A 66 7.07 2.86 5.81
CA THR A 66 8.35 2.75 5.08
C THR A 66 9.23 1.64 5.66
N LEU A 67 9.33 1.52 6.98
CA LEU A 67 10.08 0.45 7.63
C LEU A 67 9.47 -0.94 7.37
N GLN A 68 8.13 -1.03 7.38
CA GLN A 68 7.44 -2.28 7.07
C GLN A 68 7.64 -2.68 5.60
N GLN A 69 7.62 -1.72 4.67
CA GLN A 69 7.93 -1.98 3.28
C GLN A 69 9.37 -2.47 3.10
N GLU A 70 10.34 -1.83 3.74
CA GLU A 70 11.75 -2.27 3.70
C GLU A 70 11.90 -3.70 4.27
N SER A 71 11.21 -4.02 5.37
CA SER A 71 11.17 -5.37 5.93
C SER A 71 10.65 -6.39 4.91
N ASN A 72 9.51 -6.09 4.29
CA ASN A 72 8.86 -6.99 3.35
C ASN A 72 9.72 -7.19 2.09
N GLU A 73 10.37 -6.13 1.60
CA GLU A 73 11.28 -6.22 0.44
C GLU A 73 12.52 -7.07 0.74
N ARG A 74 13.08 -6.97 1.96
CA ARG A 74 14.19 -7.83 2.39
C ARG A 74 13.76 -9.28 2.53
N GLU A 75 12.59 -9.52 3.12
CA GLU A 75 12.01 -10.87 3.23
C GLU A 75 11.73 -11.48 1.86
N ALA A 76 11.17 -10.71 0.92
CA ALA A 76 10.91 -11.16 -0.44
C ALA A 76 12.19 -11.49 -1.21
N LYS A 77 13.29 -10.76 -0.98
CA LYS A 77 14.61 -11.09 -1.55
C LYS A 77 15.23 -12.34 -0.93
N ARG A 78 15.02 -12.55 0.38
CA ARG A 78 15.54 -13.71 1.10
C ARG A 78 14.78 -14.99 0.76
N ASN A 79 13.46 -14.88 0.64
CA ASN A 79 12.54 -15.96 0.31
C ASN A 79 11.80 -15.58 -0.98
N PRO A 80 12.45 -15.69 -2.15
CA PRO A 80 11.76 -15.49 -3.41
C PRO A 80 10.58 -16.46 -3.48
N PRO A 81 9.41 -16.03 -3.99
CA PRO A 81 8.30 -16.93 -4.21
C PRO A 81 8.79 -18.14 -5.01
N ILE A 82 8.53 -19.34 -4.50
CA ILE A 82 8.79 -20.56 -5.25
C ILE A 82 7.85 -20.51 -6.46
N GLU A 83 8.41 -20.29 -7.65
CA GLU A 83 7.66 -20.36 -8.91
C GLU A 83 7.15 -21.81 -9.05
N LYS A 84 5.85 -22.00 -8.75
CA LYS A 84 5.21 -23.29 -8.98
C LYS A 84 4.99 -23.43 -10.48
N PRO A 85 5.37 -24.56 -11.10
CA PRO A 85 5.10 -24.79 -12.50
C PRO A 85 3.59 -24.74 -12.73
N PHE A 86 3.19 -24.17 -13.86
CA PHE A 86 1.79 -24.17 -14.26
C PHE A 86 1.32 -25.61 -14.49
N VAL A 87 0.16 -25.98 -13.96
CA VAL A 87 -0.42 -27.31 -14.16
C VAL A 87 -1.47 -27.25 -15.26
N ASN A 88 -1.29 -28.02 -16.33
CA ASN A 88 -2.20 -28.05 -17.47
C ASN A 88 -3.51 -28.81 -17.17
N SER A 89 -4.45 -28.80 -18.11
CA SER A 89 -5.76 -29.49 -17.98
C SER A 89 -5.64 -31.01 -17.86
N TYR A 90 -4.50 -31.58 -18.24
CA TYR A 90 -4.20 -33.01 -18.10
C TYR A 90 -3.52 -33.34 -16.75
N GLY A 91 -3.32 -32.35 -15.88
CA GLY A 91 -2.69 -32.53 -14.57
C GLY A 91 -1.16 -32.51 -14.59
N GLU A 92 -0.53 -32.19 -15.72
CA GLU A 92 0.94 -32.16 -15.84
C GLU A 92 1.49 -30.77 -15.51
N ALA A 93 2.43 -30.73 -14.57
CA ALA A 93 3.25 -29.56 -14.30
C ALA A 93 4.15 -29.26 -15.52
N THR A 94 3.91 -28.14 -16.17
CA THR A 94 4.59 -27.75 -17.42
C THR A 94 5.15 -26.33 -17.31
N ASP A 95 6.43 -26.17 -17.64
CA ASP A 95 7.09 -24.85 -17.78
C ASP A 95 6.89 -24.21 -19.17
N ARG A 96 6.12 -24.87 -20.04
CA ARG A 96 5.86 -24.43 -21.41
C ARG A 96 4.70 -23.45 -21.42
N TYR A 97 4.87 -22.35 -22.16
CA TYR A 97 3.78 -21.44 -22.51
C TYR A 97 2.65 -22.23 -23.18
N ILE A 98 1.50 -22.32 -22.51
CA ILE A 98 0.28 -22.96 -23.03
C ILE A 98 -0.22 -22.19 -24.26
N THR A 99 -0.10 -20.86 -24.19
CA THR A 99 -0.45 -19.96 -25.27
C THR A 99 0.74 -19.80 -26.21
N SER A 100 0.57 -20.25 -27.45
CA SER A 100 1.56 -20.00 -28.47
C SER A 100 1.68 -18.48 -28.74
N PRO A 101 2.86 -17.98 -29.14
CA PRO A 101 3.01 -16.59 -29.58
C PRO A 101 2.09 -16.21 -30.75
N SER A 102 1.58 -17.19 -31.50
CA SER A 102 0.56 -16.98 -32.54
C SER A 102 -0.82 -16.77 -31.94
N TYR A 103 -1.20 -17.52 -30.89
CA TYR A 103 -2.47 -17.34 -30.18
C TYR A 103 -2.58 -15.96 -29.53
N GLU A 104 -1.54 -15.48 -28.84
CA GLU A 104 -1.56 -14.13 -28.24
C GLU A 104 -1.70 -13.01 -29.28
N ARG A 105 -1.07 -13.19 -30.45
CA ARG A 105 -1.19 -12.24 -31.56
C ARG A 105 -2.60 -12.25 -32.15
N ALA A 106 -3.21 -13.43 -32.28
CA ALA A 106 -4.60 -13.56 -32.73
C ALA A 106 -5.57 -12.91 -31.72
N LEU A 107 -5.40 -13.18 -30.42
CA LEU A 107 -6.21 -12.59 -29.36
C LEU A 107 -6.11 -11.05 -29.34
N LYS A 108 -4.89 -10.49 -29.48
CA LYS A 108 -4.70 -9.02 -29.58
C LYS A 108 -5.36 -8.42 -30.82
N ARG A 109 -5.40 -9.13 -31.95
CA ARG A 109 -6.13 -8.69 -33.15
C ARG A 109 -7.63 -8.68 -32.89
N GLN A 110 -8.16 -9.77 -32.35
CA GLN A 110 -9.59 -9.88 -32.03
C GLN A 110 -10.04 -8.80 -31.03
N GLN A 111 -9.27 -8.56 -29.96
CA GLN A 111 -9.54 -7.48 -29.00
C GLN A 111 -9.52 -6.10 -29.66
N ARG A 112 -8.60 -5.87 -30.60
CA ARG A 112 -8.53 -4.61 -31.35
C ARG A 112 -9.73 -4.42 -32.27
N ASP A 113 -10.18 -5.48 -32.94
CA ASP A 113 -11.35 -5.44 -33.83
C ASP A 113 -12.64 -5.24 -33.04
N VAL A 114 -12.78 -5.91 -31.89
CA VAL A 114 -13.88 -5.67 -30.95
C VAL A 114 -13.88 -4.23 -30.44
N ALA A 115 -12.73 -3.67 -30.05
CA ALA A 115 -12.63 -2.28 -29.60
C ALA A 115 -13.03 -1.30 -30.71
N ARG A 116 -12.56 -1.51 -31.95
CA ARG A 116 -12.96 -0.73 -33.14
C ARG A 116 -14.47 -0.79 -33.38
N ASN A 117 -15.06 -1.98 -33.32
CA ASN A 117 -16.50 -2.18 -33.51
C ASN A 117 -17.33 -1.51 -32.41
N MET A 118 -16.80 -1.41 -31.19
CA MET A 118 -17.42 -0.72 -30.06
C MET A 118 -17.13 0.79 -30.03
N GLY A 119 -16.45 1.36 -31.04
CA GLY A 119 -16.11 2.79 -31.08
C GLY A 119 -15.03 3.23 -30.10
N VAL A 120 -14.36 2.29 -29.43
CA VAL A 120 -13.26 2.56 -28.49
C VAL A 120 -11.94 2.53 -29.26
N THR A 121 -11.24 3.65 -29.35
CA THR A 121 -9.92 3.71 -29.97
C THR A 121 -8.90 2.93 -29.11
N PRO A 122 -8.26 1.87 -29.64
CA PRO A 122 -7.29 1.12 -28.87
C PRO A 122 -6.04 2.00 -28.64
N LEU A 123 -5.64 2.12 -27.37
CA LEU A 123 -4.49 2.93 -26.96
C LEU A 123 -3.24 2.58 -27.78
N PRO A 124 -2.48 3.58 -28.27
CA PRO A 124 -1.29 3.34 -29.06
C PRO A 124 -0.26 2.60 -28.20
N THR A 125 0.15 1.41 -28.65
CA THR A 125 1.26 0.69 -28.03
C THR A 125 2.53 1.52 -28.20
N ARG A 126 3.03 2.12 -27.10
CA ARG A 126 4.31 2.86 -27.07
C ARG A 126 5.41 1.98 -27.65
N ARG A 127 5.84 2.29 -28.87
CA ARG A 127 6.99 1.65 -29.52
C ARG A 127 8.23 2.13 -28.76
N ARG A 128 8.80 1.29 -27.89
CA ARG A 128 10.12 1.58 -27.31
C ARG A 128 11.12 1.64 -28.47
N LYS A 129 11.71 2.81 -28.70
CA LYS A 129 12.89 2.96 -29.55
C LYS A 129 14.00 2.12 -28.91
N ARG A 130 14.59 1.23 -29.71
CA ARG A 130 15.86 0.57 -29.37
C ARG A 130 16.99 1.56 -29.53
#